data_AF-A0A938TPW5-F1
#
_entry.id   AF-A0A938TPW5-F1
#
_cell.length_a   1.000
_cell.length_b   1.000
_cell.length_c   1.000
_cell.angle_alpha   90.00
_cell.angle_beta   90.00
_cell.angle_gamma   90.00
#
_symmetry.space_group_name_H-M   'P 1'
#
loop_
_entity.id
_entity.type
_entity.pdbx_description
1 polymer ?
#
loop_
_entity_poly.entity_id
_entity_poly.type
_entity_poly.pdbx_seq_one_letter_code
_entity_poly.pdbx_strand_id
1 'polypeptide(L)'
;MQHFSNNDHLAGDEAVEAVSRYVAGLQRVMPPATGSGRALDAGAAEFARSCASCHGPRGQAVASRGIPALARQHASYLERKMREAAAGQNSIGQSHRAIISRIPPERAEAIADWLSREPL
;
A
#
# COMPACT_ATOMS: atom_id res chain seq x y z
N MET A 1 12.95 13.72 8.72
CA MET A 1 12.35 14.03 7.40
C MET A 1 11.01 14.68 7.65
N GLN A 2 10.84 15.94 7.25
CA GLN A 2 9.53 16.59 7.29
C GLN A 2 8.69 16.01 6.15
N HIS A 3 7.43 15.64 6.42
CA HIS A 3 6.53 15.18 5.38
C HIS A 3 6.01 16.40 4.62
N PHE A 4 6.21 16.45 3.30
CA PHE A 4 5.69 17.54 2.44
C PHE A 4 4.16 17.68 2.47
N SER A 5 3.47 16.70 3.06
CA SER A 5 2.03 16.70 3.31
C SER A 5 1.64 17.33 4.66
N ASN A 6 2.58 17.93 5.41
CA ASN A 6 2.25 18.72 6.60
C ASN A 6 1.62 20.06 6.19
N ASN A 7 0.77 20.61 7.07
CA ASN A 7 0.09 21.92 6.89
C ASN A 7 1.05 23.10 6.67
N ASP A 8 2.36 22.92 6.88
CA ASP A 8 3.37 23.95 6.64
C ASP A 8 3.68 24.14 5.14
N HIS A 9 3.24 23.22 4.26
CA HIS A 9 3.54 23.26 2.82
C HIS A 9 2.30 23.29 1.91
N LEU A 10 1.15 22.83 2.40
CA LEU A 10 -0.15 22.94 1.72
C LEU A 10 -1.03 23.86 2.57
N ALA A 11 -1.56 24.92 1.96
CA ALA A 11 -2.30 26.00 2.63
C ALA A 11 -3.71 25.59 3.10
N GLY A 12 -3.82 24.50 3.88
CA GLY A 12 -5.07 23.97 4.42
C GLY A 12 -5.82 23.00 3.49
N ASP A 13 -7.04 22.64 3.90
CA ASP A 13 -7.84 21.57 3.29
C ASP A 13 -8.14 21.81 1.80
N GLU A 14 -8.37 23.06 1.41
CA GLU A 14 -8.62 23.43 0.01
C GLU A 14 -7.42 23.09 -0.89
N ALA A 15 -6.20 23.35 -0.41
CA ALA A 15 -4.99 23.02 -1.15
C ALA A 15 -4.81 21.49 -1.27
N VAL A 16 -5.13 20.74 -0.21
CA VAL A 16 -5.10 19.27 -0.22
C VAL A 16 -6.13 18.73 -1.22
N GLU A 17 -7.34 19.28 -1.25
CA GLU A 17 -8.38 18.89 -2.21
C GLU A 17 -7.94 19.17 -3.65
N ALA A 18 -7.43 20.37 -3.92
CA ALA A 18 -6.99 20.78 -5.24
C ALA A 18 -5.87 19.86 -5.78
N VAL A 19 -4.87 19.57 -4.95
CA VAL A 19 -3.77 18.65 -5.32
C VAL A 19 -4.29 17.23 -5.50
N SER A 20 -5.18 16.76 -4.62
CA SER A 20 -5.75 15.41 -4.70
C SER A 20 -6.55 15.23 -6.00
N ARG A 21 -7.38 16.21 -6.37
CA ARG A 21 -8.10 16.22 -7.65
C ARG A 21 -7.15 16.22 -8.85
N TYR A 22 -6.12 17.06 -8.82
CA TYR A 22 -5.15 17.14 -9.90
C TYR A 22 -4.43 15.80 -10.11
N VAL A 23 -3.89 15.22 -9.03
CA VAL A 23 -3.17 13.94 -9.08
C VAL A 23 -4.11 12.79 -9.50
N ALA A 24 -5.37 12.79 -9.06
CA ALA A 24 -6.36 11.79 -9.48
C ALA A 24 -6.67 11.84 -10.98
N GLY A 25 -6.53 13.00 -11.63
CA GLY A 25 -6.72 13.16 -13.07
C GLY A 25 -5.49 12.81 -13.92
N LEU A 26 -4.33 12.55 -13.31
CA LEU A 26 -3.11 12.23 -14.06
C LEU A 26 -3.20 10.82 -14.66
N GLN A 27 -2.77 10.71 -15.93
CA GLN A 27 -2.61 9.41 -16.57
C GLN A 27 -1.36 8.71 -16.02
N ARG A 28 -1.51 7.48 -15.52
CA ARG A 28 -0.37 6.63 -15.17
C ARG A 28 0.25 6.08 -16.44
N VAL A 29 1.38 6.65 -16.84
CA VAL A 29 2.11 6.26 -18.06
C VAL A 29 3.19 5.20 -17.84
N MET A 30 3.53 4.91 -16.58
CA MET A 30 4.48 3.84 -16.23
C MET A 30 3.82 2.78 -15.35
N PRO A 31 4.06 1.48 -15.61
CA PRO A 31 3.70 0.44 -14.66
C PRO A 31 4.53 0.57 -13.37
N PRO A 32 4.02 0.07 -12.24
CA PRO A 32 4.79 0.02 -11.00
C PRO A 32 6.04 -0.84 -11.17
N ALA A 33 7.08 -0.49 -10.42
CA ALA A 33 8.25 -1.35 -10.27
C ALA A 33 7.86 -2.61 -9.50
N THR A 34 8.17 -3.77 -10.07
CA THR A 34 7.86 -5.09 -9.51
C THR A 34 9.08 -5.70 -8.81
N GLY A 35 8.87 -6.75 -8.01
CA GLY A 35 9.94 -7.54 -7.39
C GLY A 35 10.50 -8.64 -8.32
N SER A 36 11.12 -9.66 -7.72
CA SER A 36 11.84 -10.72 -8.43
C SER A 36 10.96 -11.74 -9.19
N GLY A 37 9.67 -11.83 -8.85
CA GLY A 37 8.70 -12.79 -9.38
C GLY A 37 8.82 -14.20 -8.82
N ARG A 38 9.76 -14.47 -7.90
CA ARG A 38 10.09 -15.84 -7.48
C ARG A 38 9.08 -16.51 -6.56
N ALA A 39 8.25 -15.74 -5.86
CA ALA A 39 7.39 -16.23 -4.78
C ALA A 39 5.94 -15.73 -4.91
N LEU A 40 5.44 -15.54 -6.13
CA LEU A 40 4.13 -14.93 -6.36
C LEU A 40 2.98 -15.72 -5.71
N ASP A 41 2.95 -17.06 -5.87
CA ASP A 41 1.91 -17.90 -5.26
C ASP A 41 1.95 -17.83 -3.73
N ALA A 42 3.16 -17.78 -3.17
CA ALA A 42 3.41 -17.62 -1.75
C ALA A 42 2.91 -16.26 -1.24
N GLY A 43 3.08 -15.19 -2.02
CA GLY A 43 2.58 -13.85 -1.75
C GLY A 43 1.05 -13.77 -1.83
N ALA A 44 0.47 -14.29 -2.90
CA ALA A 44 -0.97 -14.34 -3.11
C ALA A 44 -1.67 -15.12 -1.99
N ALA A 45 -1.14 -16.28 -1.60
CA ALA A 45 -1.71 -17.10 -0.54
C ALA A 45 -1.63 -16.41 0.84
N GLU A 46 -0.52 -15.72 1.14
CA GLU A 46 -0.40 -14.96 2.39
C GLU A 46 -1.33 -13.75 2.41
N PHE A 47 -1.41 -13.01 1.30
CA PHE A 47 -2.32 -11.88 1.17
C PHE A 47 -3.79 -12.30 1.35
N ALA A 48 -4.20 -13.40 0.73
CA ALA A 48 -5.55 -13.94 0.86
C ALA A 48 -5.93 -14.26 2.31
N ARG A 49 -4.99 -14.79 3.09
CA ARG A 49 -5.21 -15.12 4.52
C ARG A 49 -5.25 -13.88 5.41
N SER A 50 -4.32 -12.96 5.18
CA SER A 50 -3.97 -11.93 6.18
C SER A 50 -4.53 -10.54 5.83
N CYS A 51 -4.89 -10.27 4.57
CA CYS A 51 -5.15 -8.91 4.08
C CYS A 51 -6.48 -8.76 3.34
N ALA A 52 -6.90 -9.79 2.59
CA ALA A 52 -7.99 -9.68 1.63
C ALA A 52 -9.37 -9.37 2.23
N SER A 53 -9.60 -9.69 3.50
CA SER A 53 -10.86 -9.38 4.20
C SER A 53 -11.13 -7.88 4.32
N CYS A 54 -10.06 -7.07 4.32
CA CYS A 54 -10.12 -5.62 4.38
C CYS A 54 -9.79 -5.00 3.02
N HIS A 55 -8.70 -5.43 2.38
CA HIS A 55 -8.18 -4.82 1.14
C HIS A 55 -8.77 -5.42 -0.14
N GLY A 56 -9.79 -6.28 -0.03
CA GLY A 56 -10.38 -6.99 -1.16
C GLY A 56 -9.50 -8.14 -1.66
N PRO A 57 -10.06 -9.06 -2.47
CA PRO A 57 -9.40 -10.29 -2.89
C PRO A 57 -8.11 -10.08 -3.70
N ARG A 58 -7.96 -8.93 -4.36
CA ARG A 58 -6.80 -8.58 -5.19
C ARG A 58 -6.08 -7.31 -4.72
N GLY A 59 -6.38 -6.81 -3.52
CA GLY A 59 -5.83 -5.53 -3.06
C GLY A 59 -6.44 -4.31 -3.74
N GLN A 60 -7.64 -4.43 -4.32
CA GLN A 60 -8.35 -3.29 -4.91
C GLN A 60 -8.88 -2.33 -3.82
N ALA A 61 -9.18 -1.09 -4.20
CA ALA A 61 -9.79 -0.14 -3.27
C ALA A 61 -11.18 -0.65 -2.83
N VAL A 62 -11.48 -0.48 -1.53
CA VAL A 62 -12.83 -0.70 -0.97
C VAL A 62 -13.35 0.65 -0.51
N ALA A 63 -13.78 1.47 -1.48
CA ALA A 63 -14.13 2.87 -1.27
C ALA A 63 -15.21 3.08 -0.18
N SER A 64 -16.19 2.19 -0.10
CA SER A 64 -17.26 2.23 0.92
C SER A 64 -16.75 2.10 2.36
N ARG A 65 -15.52 1.62 2.56
CA ARG A 65 -14.88 1.47 3.87
C ARG A 65 -13.65 2.37 4.04
N GLY A 66 -13.37 3.25 3.07
CA GLY A 66 -12.16 4.08 3.07
C GLY A 66 -10.85 3.29 3.02
N ILE A 67 -10.88 2.04 2.55
CA ILE A 67 -9.68 1.18 2.49
C ILE A 67 -8.99 1.40 1.15
N PRO A 68 -7.70 1.82 1.15
CA PRO A 68 -6.99 2.18 -0.07
C PRO A 68 -6.67 0.95 -0.94
N ALA A 69 -6.47 1.19 -2.24
CA ALA A 69 -5.90 0.16 -3.11
C ALA A 69 -4.44 -0.10 -2.75
N LEU A 70 -4.08 -1.38 -2.71
CA LEU A 70 -2.71 -1.89 -2.64
C LEU A 70 -2.23 -2.41 -4.00
N ALA A 71 -3.16 -2.87 -4.85
CA ALA A 71 -2.87 -3.32 -6.20
C ALA A 71 -2.21 -2.23 -7.05
N ARG A 72 -1.31 -2.65 -7.95
CA ARG A 72 -0.49 -1.78 -8.82
C ARG A 72 0.37 -0.73 -8.10
N GLN A 73 0.67 -0.93 -6.83
CA GLN A 73 1.67 -0.11 -6.13
C GLN A 73 3.08 -0.68 -6.33
N HIS A 74 4.11 0.16 -6.25
CA HIS A 74 5.51 -0.28 -6.34
C HIS A 74 5.83 -1.26 -5.20
N ALA A 75 6.46 -2.39 -5.54
CA ALA A 75 6.81 -3.43 -4.56
C ALA A 75 7.64 -2.86 -3.40
N SER A 76 8.68 -2.09 -3.71
CA SER A 76 9.56 -1.47 -2.70
C SER A 76 8.83 -0.48 -1.78
N TYR A 77 7.78 0.17 -2.28
CA TYR A 77 6.93 1.04 -1.45
C TYR A 77 6.10 0.20 -0.47
N LEU A 78 5.46 -0.87 -0.96
CA LEU A 78 4.64 -1.76 -0.13
C LEU A 78 5.50 -2.43 0.95
N GLU A 79 6.67 -2.96 0.60
CA GLU A 79 7.62 -3.54 1.56
C GLU A 79 8.01 -2.55 2.65
N ARG A 80 8.35 -1.33 2.26
CA ARG A 80 8.68 -0.27 3.20
C ARG A 80 7.51 0.04 4.12
N LYS A 81 6.29 0.16 3.59
CA LYS A 81 5.10 0.44 4.40
C LYS A 81 4.77 -0.70 5.38
N MET A 82 4.92 -1.95 4.96
CA MET A 82 4.76 -3.10 5.85
C MET A 82 5.80 -3.11 6.96
N ARG A 83 7.07 -2.84 6.64
CA ARG A 83 8.14 -2.71 7.64
C ARG A 83 7.88 -1.58 8.64
N GLU A 84 7.51 -0.40 8.14
CA GLU A 84 7.14 0.75 8.98
C GLU A 84 5.95 0.39 9.90
N ALA A 85 4.97 -0.37 9.41
CA ALA A 85 3.79 -0.77 10.18
C ALA A 85 4.15 -1.77 11.29
N ALA A 86 4.96 -2.78 10.98
CA ALA A 86 5.45 -3.74 11.97
C ALA A 86 6.22 -3.06 13.11
N ALA A 87 7.03 -2.06 12.76
CA ALA A 87 7.81 -1.26 13.71
C ALA A 87 6.96 -0.22 14.48
N GLY A 88 5.70 0.00 14.10
CA GLY A 88 4.87 1.06 14.67
C GLY A 88 5.35 2.47 14.32
N GLN A 89 6.05 2.62 13.20
CA GLN A 89 6.67 3.86 12.71
C GLN A 89 5.79 4.61 11.69
N ASN A 90 4.53 4.22 11.53
CA ASN A 90 3.58 4.87 10.64
C ASN A 90 2.19 5.07 11.27
N SER A 91 1.37 5.87 10.61
CA SER A 91 -0.01 6.20 11.01
C SER A 91 -1.05 5.16 10.60
N ILE A 92 -0.64 3.98 10.08
CA ILE A 92 -1.55 3.01 9.45
C ILE A 92 -2.36 2.20 10.51
N GLY A 93 -2.11 2.45 11.79
CA GLY A 93 -2.96 2.00 12.89
C GLY A 93 -2.52 0.67 13.51
N GLN A 94 -3.03 0.40 14.71
CA GLN A 94 -2.62 -0.75 15.52
C GLN A 94 -3.02 -2.10 14.91
N SER A 95 -4.13 -2.15 14.17
CA SER A 95 -4.59 -3.37 13.49
C SER A 95 -3.58 -3.87 12.46
N HIS A 96 -3.01 -2.98 11.64
CA HIS A 96 -1.97 -3.35 10.68
C HIS A 96 -0.72 -3.85 11.38
N ARG A 97 -0.28 -3.20 12.47
CA ARG A 97 0.87 -3.66 13.25
C ARG A 97 0.66 -5.08 13.77
N ALA A 98 -0.51 -5.38 14.33
CA ALA A 98 -0.81 -6.69 14.90
C ALA A 98 -0.81 -7.82 13.85
N ILE A 99 -1.20 -7.52 12.61
CA ILE A 99 -1.18 -8.49 11.51
C ILE A 99 0.24 -8.63 10.98
N ILE A 100 0.87 -7.51 10.59
CA ILE A 100 2.13 -7.51 9.84
C ILE A 100 3.31 -7.94 10.71
N SER A 101 3.29 -7.70 12.03
CA SER A 101 4.36 -8.18 12.93
C SER A 101 4.50 -9.70 12.99
N ARG A 102 3.51 -10.45 12.51
CA ARG A 102 3.52 -11.91 12.43
C ARG A 102 3.88 -12.45 11.04
N ILE A 103 4.03 -11.55 10.05
CA ILE A 103 4.41 -11.90 8.68
C ILE A 103 5.93 -11.83 8.59
N PRO A 104 6.62 -12.92 8.23
CA PRO A 104 8.06 -12.88 8.12
C PRO A 104 8.51 -12.08 6.87
N PRO A 105 9.71 -11.48 6.86
CA PRO A 105 10.14 -10.55 5.83
C PRO A 105 10.03 -11.06 4.40
N GLU A 106 10.36 -12.34 4.16
CA GLU A 106 10.26 -12.98 2.86
C GLU A 106 8.82 -13.10 2.35
N ARG A 107 7.84 -13.25 3.27
CA ARG A 107 6.42 -13.24 2.92
C ARG A 107 5.95 -11.82 2.64
N ALA A 108 6.44 -10.83 3.38
CA ALA A 108 6.15 -9.43 3.09
C ALA A 108 6.68 -9.01 1.70
N GLU A 109 7.90 -9.42 1.33
CA GLU A 109 8.45 -9.23 -0.02
C GLU A 109 7.55 -9.91 -1.08
N ALA A 110 7.17 -11.17 -0.84
CA ALA A 110 6.30 -11.91 -1.77
C ALA A 110 4.92 -11.24 -1.96
N ILE A 111 4.30 -10.75 -0.89
CA ILE A 111 3.03 -10.01 -0.93
C ILE A 111 3.19 -8.74 -1.77
N ALA A 112 4.26 -7.97 -1.52
CA ALA A 112 4.51 -6.71 -2.22
C ALA A 112 4.75 -6.91 -3.72
N ASP A 113 5.53 -7.93 -4.08
CA ASP A 113 5.79 -8.28 -5.47
C ASP A 113 4.51 -8.72 -6.18
N TRP A 114 3.71 -9.58 -5.56
CA TRP A 114 2.42 -10.01 -6.11
C TRP A 114 1.46 -8.83 -6.30
N LEU A 115 1.23 -8.00 -5.26
CA LEU A 115 0.37 -6.82 -5.35
C LEU A 115 0.81 -5.80 -6.40
N SER A 116 2.12 -5.69 -6.65
CA SER A 116 2.63 -4.78 -7.68
C SER A 116 2.22 -5.19 -9.10
N ARG A 117 1.83 -6.45 -9.29
CA ARG A 117 1.42 -7.04 -10.58
C ARG A 117 -0.10 -7.15 -10.73
N GLU A 118 -0.85 -7.12 -9.64
CA GLU A 118 -2.31 -7.18 -9.67
C GLU A 118 -2.91 -5.96 -10.36
N PRO A 119 -3.96 -6.11 -11.19
CA PRO A 119 -4.64 -4.97 -11.82
C PRO A 119 -5.39 -4.10 -10.79
N LEU A 120 -5.62 -2.83 -11.13
CA LEU A 120 -6.50 -1.94 -10.35
C LEU A 120 -7.97 -2.36 -10.48
#